data_AF-A0A2R6J2X7-F1
#
_entry.id   AF-A0A2R6J2X7-F1
#
_cell.length_a   1.000
_cell.length_b   1.000
_cell.length_c   1.000
_cell.angle_alpha   90.00
_cell.angle_beta   90.00
_cell.angle_gamma   90.00
#
_symmetry.space_group_name_H-M   'P 1'
#
loop_
_entity.id
_entity.type
_entity.pdbx_description
1 polymer ?
#
loop_
_entity_poly.entity_id
_entity_poly.type
_entity_poly.pdbx_seq_one_letter_code
_entity_poly.pdbx_strand_id
1 'polypeptide(L)'
;MRFSRWTPFAVLRPERYVSEDGELRSSFDLKGWSRRTYDWVQDDWNGILDLAKRPDETLAAGEGDCEDYALVAASWALANDRSGVGLAVCWEWPYPWPPHAIAYDDERVYSSGHVTEESVDEFKGREGYLFALRRPLRRPSASTLSDGTDGSDPP
;
A
#
# COMPACT_ATOMS: atom_id res chain seq x y z
N MET A 1 -3.26 24.23 5.22
CA MET A 1 -3.72 22.92 4.71
C MET A 1 -2.59 22.29 3.92
N ARG A 2 -2.12 21.09 4.32
CA ARG A 2 -0.94 20.44 3.72
C ARG A 2 -1.46 19.39 2.73
N PHE A 3 -1.33 19.64 1.42
CA PHE A 3 -1.75 18.74 0.32
C PHE A 3 -0.96 17.41 0.23
N SER A 4 -0.20 17.06 1.28
CA SER A 4 0.77 15.97 1.30
C SER A 4 0.15 14.61 1.61
N ARG A 5 -1.16 14.40 1.42
CA ARG A 5 -1.87 13.15 1.72
C ARG A 5 -3.04 12.86 0.77
N TRP A 6 -3.09 13.51 -0.40
CA TRP A 6 -4.16 13.29 -1.37
C TRP A 6 -4.07 11.85 -1.93
N THR A 7 -5.19 11.14 -1.99
CA THR A 7 -5.29 9.75 -2.47
C THR A 7 -4.68 9.48 -3.84
N PRO A 8 -4.82 10.38 -4.85
CA PRO A 8 -4.08 10.21 -6.10
C PRO A 8 -2.56 10.24 -5.90
N PHE A 9 -2.05 11.00 -4.93
CA PHE A 9 -0.62 11.04 -4.61
C PHE A 9 -0.12 9.85 -3.80
N ALA A 10 -0.94 9.20 -2.97
CA ALA A 10 -0.52 7.98 -2.28
C ALA A 10 -0.24 6.87 -3.29
N VAL A 11 -1.08 6.75 -4.33
CA VAL A 11 -0.87 5.81 -5.42
C VAL A 11 0.27 6.25 -6.33
N LEU A 12 0.44 7.55 -6.59
CA LEU A 12 1.52 8.06 -7.46
C LEU A 12 2.90 8.15 -6.78
N ARG A 13 2.96 8.18 -5.45
CA ARG A 13 4.18 8.28 -4.62
C ARG A 13 4.07 7.36 -3.38
N PRO A 14 3.84 6.06 -3.56
CA PRO A 14 3.52 5.15 -2.46
C PRO A 14 4.69 5.01 -1.47
N GLU A 15 5.91 5.31 -1.91
CA GLU A 15 7.13 5.30 -1.08
C GLU A 15 7.10 6.33 0.06
N ARG A 16 6.20 7.32 0.02
CA ARG A 16 6.06 8.33 1.09
C ARG A 16 5.08 7.93 2.19
N TYR A 17 4.29 6.87 1.96
CA TYR A 17 3.17 6.49 2.82
C TYR A 17 3.32 5.07 3.35
N VAL A 18 4.12 4.25 2.68
CA VAL A 18 4.45 2.90 3.13
C VAL A 18 5.62 2.97 4.11
N SER A 19 5.40 2.45 5.32
CA SER A 19 6.44 2.19 6.32
C SER A 19 7.02 0.78 6.20
N GLU A 20 8.33 0.65 6.46
CA GLU A 20 9.06 -0.63 6.54
C GLU A 20 9.30 -1.07 8.01
N ASP A 21 8.46 -0.60 8.94
CA ASP A 21 8.68 -0.76 10.39
C ASP A 21 8.83 -2.21 10.87
N GLY A 22 9.68 -2.38 11.88
CA GLY A 22 10.02 -3.68 12.47
C GLY A 22 8.85 -4.43 13.12
N GLU A 23 7.81 -3.71 13.56
CA GLU A 23 6.61 -4.32 14.17
C GLU A 23 5.79 -5.10 13.13
N LEU A 24 5.63 -4.55 11.92
CA LEU A 24 5.00 -5.22 10.78
C LEU A 24 5.80 -6.45 10.32
N ARG A 25 7.12 -6.46 10.57
CA ARG A 25 8.03 -7.57 10.29
C ARG A 25 7.94 -8.74 11.28
N SER A 26 7.69 -8.46 12.57
CA SER A 26 8.05 -9.39 13.64
C SER A 26 6.88 -10.08 14.32
N SER A 27 5.67 -9.50 14.29
CA SER A 27 4.54 -10.04 15.07
C SER A 27 3.15 -9.83 14.45
N PHE A 28 3.03 -9.01 13.41
CA PHE A 28 1.72 -8.66 12.86
C PHE A 28 1.17 -9.70 11.89
N ASP A 29 0.09 -10.39 12.29
CA ASP A 29 -0.69 -11.30 11.44
C ASP A 29 -1.71 -10.51 10.61
N LEU A 30 -1.30 -10.07 9.41
CA LEU A 30 -2.17 -9.33 8.48
C LEU A 30 -3.43 -10.14 8.12
N LYS A 31 -3.32 -11.45 7.87
CA LYS A 31 -4.48 -12.28 7.46
C LYS A 31 -5.50 -12.40 8.60
N GLY A 32 -5.02 -12.57 9.84
CA GLY A 32 -5.85 -12.57 11.04
C GLY A 32 -6.52 -11.23 11.28
N TRP A 33 -5.75 -10.13 11.22
CA TRP A 33 -6.27 -8.77 11.41
C TRP A 33 -7.33 -8.42 10.35
N SER A 34 -7.06 -8.71 9.08
CA SER A 34 -7.95 -8.40 7.96
C SER A 34 -9.34 -9.03 8.10
N ARG A 35 -9.44 -10.23 8.70
CA ARG A 35 -10.71 -10.97 8.82
C ARG A 35 -11.44 -10.79 10.15
N ARG A 36 -10.74 -10.37 11.21
CA ARG A 36 -11.25 -10.43 12.59
C ARG A 36 -11.28 -9.10 13.30
N THR A 37 -10.41 -8.17 12.90
CA THR A 37 -10.16 -6.94 13.65
C THR A 37 -10.42 -5.72 12.79
N TYR A 38 -10.08 -5.78 11.51
CA TYR A 38 -10.29 -4.68 10.59
C TYR A 38 -11.77 -4.55 10.24
N ASP A 39 -12.36 -3.40 10.54
CA ASP A 39 -13.69 -3.01 10.09
C ASP A 39 -13.57 -2.08 8.89
N TRP A 40 -14.13 -2.49 7.75
CA TRP A 40 -14.14 -1.67 6.55
C TRP A 40 -15.25 -0.64 6.68
N VAL A 41 -14.88 0.62 6.63
CA VAL A 41 -15.82 1.74 6.66
C VAL A 41 -15.70 2.46 5.33
N GLN A 42 -16.79 2.48 4.58
CA GLN A 42 -16.90 3.35 3.41
C GLN A 42 -16.90 4.79 3.90
N ASP A 43 -15.86 5.55 3.59
CA ASP A 43 -15.95 7.01 3.65
C ASP A 43 -16.52 7.55 2.34
N ASP A 44 -16.91 8.83 2.35
CA ASP A 44 -17.34 9.55 1.14
C ASP A 44 -16.12 9.75 0.23
N TRP A 45 -15.74 8.68 -0.45
CA TRP A 45 -14.61 8.59 -1.35
C TRP A 45 -14.87 9.44 -2.60
N ASN A 46 -14.63 10.75 -2.46
CA ASN A 46 -14.80 11.71 -3.55
C ASN A 46 -13.52 11.92 -4.36
N GLY A 47 -12.43 11.19 -4.05
CA GLY A 47 -11.12 11.28 -4.71
C GLY A 47 -10.42 12.66 -4.65
N ILE A 48 -11.12 13.69 -4.17
CA ILE A 48 -10.73 15.12 -4.18
C ILE A 48 -10.48 15.64 -2.76
N LEU A 49 -10.99 14.99 -1.72
CA LEU A 49 -10.88 15.43 -0.32
C LEU A 49 -10.27 14.40 0.62
N ASP A 50 -9.99 13.22 0.11
CA ASP A 50 -9.56 12.10 0.93
C ASP A 50 -8.06 12.23 1.28
N LEU A 51 -7.76 11.95 2.55
CA LEU A 51 -6.47 12.08 3.18
C LEU A 51 -6.08 10.74 3.77
N ALA A 52 -5.23 10.01 3.05
CA ALA A 52 -4.66 8.74 3.51
C ALA A 52 -4.14 8.83 4.94
N LYS A 53 -4.58 7.91 5.81
CA LYS A 53 -3.97 7.73 7.13
C LYS A 53 -2.62 7.05 6.97
N ARG A 54 -1.76 7.20 7.97
CA ARG A 54 -0.53 6.41 8.00
C ARG A 54 -0.86 4.96 8.37
N PRO A 55 -0.10 3.97 7.86
CA PRO A 55 -0.32 2.56 8.18
C PRO A 55 -0.40 2.26 9.69
N ASP A 56 0.42 2.93 10.51
CA ASP A 56 0.42 2.81 11.96
C ASP A 56 -0.86 3.35 12.61
N GLU A 57 -1.41 4.45 12.07
CA GLU A 57 -2.68 5.03 12.53
C GLU A 57 -3.85 4.09 12.22
N THR A 58 -3.91 3.54 10.99
CA THR A 58 -4.93 2.58 10.57
C THR A 58 -4.83 1.27 11.36
N LEU A 59 -3.61 0.77 11.56
CA LEU A 59 -3.37 -0.45 12.33
C LEU A 59 -3.86 -0.31 13.78
N ALA A 60 -3.55 0.84 14.42
CA ALA A 60 -3.96 1.12 15.79
C ALA A 60 -5.48 1.34 15.92
N ALA A 61 -6.12 1.95 14.91
CA ALA A 61 -7.56 2.16 14.90
C ALA A 61 -8.34 0.88 14.64
N GLY A 62 -7.80 -0.02 13.80
CA GLY A 62 -8.53 -1.23 13.37
C GLY A 62 -9.68 -0.94 12.41
N GLU A 63 -9.76 0.26 11.85
CA GLU A 63 -10.80 0.69 10.91
C GLU A 63 -10.20 1.61 9.85
N GLY A 64 -10.77 1.57 8.64
CA GLY A 64 -10.35 2.44 7.53
C GLY A 64 -11.11 2.12 6.24
N ASP A 65 -10.72 2.78 5.16
CA ASP A 65 -11.26 2.59 3.83
C ASP A 65 -10.35 1.65 2.98
N CYS A 66 -10.64 1.54 1.68
CA CYS A 66 -9.84 0.72 0.78
C CYS A 66 -8.37 1.21 0.65
N GLU A 67 -8.13 2.53 0.69
CA GLU A 67 -6.80 3.11 0.62
C GLU A 67 -5.99 2.82 1.88
N ASP A 68 -6.57 3.08 3.05
CA ASP A 68 -5.97 2.84 4.35
C ASP A 68 -5.54 1.36 4.49
N TYR A 69 -6.41 0.42 4.09
CA TYR A 69 -6.10 -1.00 4.09
C TYR A 69 -4.96 -1.34 3.13
N ALA A 70 -5.01 -0.81 1.89
CA ALA A 70 -3.99 -1.05 0.89
C ALA A 70 -2.61 -0.58 1.37
N LEU A 71 -2.53 0.57 2.07
CA LEU A 71 -1.28 1.07 2.63
C LEU A 71 -0.74 0.17 3.74
N VAL A 72 -1.59 -0.30 4.66
CA VAL A 72 -1.19 -1.28 5.70
C VAL A 72 -0.68 -2.57 5.06
N ALA A 73 -1.40 -3.10 4.08
CA ALA A 73 -1.04 -4.34 3.41
C ALA A 73 0.27 -4.23 2.60
N ALA A 74 0.47 -3.11 1.88
CA ALA A 74 1.71 -2.86 1.15
C ALA A 74 2.91 -2.71 2.10
N SER A 75 2.73 -2.00 3.22
CA SER A 75 3.72 -1.90 4.29
C SER A 75 4.07 -3.27 4.87
N TRP A 76 3.07 -4.08 5.21
CA TRP A 76 3.30 -5.43 5.70
C TRP A 76 4.04 -6.30 4.67
N ALA A 77 3.65 -6.25 3.39
CA ALA A 77 4.26 -7.05 2.35
C ALA A 77 5.75 -6.68 2.14
N LEU A 78 6.06 -5.38 2.12
CA LEU A 78 7.45 -4.91 2.02
C LEU A 78 8.28 -5.28 3.26
N ALA A 79 7.70 -5.13 4.44
CA ALA A 79 8.31 -5.52 5.71
C ALA A 79 8.64 -7.03 5.70
N ASN A 80 7.75 -7.87 5.18
CA ASN A 80 7.91 -9.32 5.12
C ASN A 80 8.66 -9.84 3.89
N ASP A 81 9.48 -9.00 3.24
CA ASP A 81 10.32 -9.39 2.09
C ASP A 81 9.55 -10.03 0.92
N ARG A 82 8.27 -9.67 0.74
CA ARG A 82 7.47 -10.13 -0.40
C ARG A 82 8.01 -9.53 -1.69
N SER A 83 7.95 -10.28 -2.77
CA SER A 83 8.39 -9.84 -4.10
C SER A 83 7.24 -9.17 -4.86
N GLY A 84 7.58 -8.21 -5.72
CA GLY A 84 6.61 -7.58 -6.61
C GLY A 84 5.59 -6.65 -5.94
N VAL A 85 5.86 -6.17 -4.73
CA VAL A 85 4.90 -5.36 -3.97
C VAL A 85 4.56 -4.06 -4.70
N GLY A 86 3.29 -3.67 -4.70
CA GLY A 86 2.85 -2.37 -5.20
C GLY A 86 1.43 -2.02 -4.78
N LEU A 87 0.99 -0.84 -5.23
CA LEU A 87 -0.39 -0.38 -5.11
C LEU A 87 -1.04 -0.31 -6.49
N ALA A 88 -2.34 -0.60 -6.56
CA ALA A 88 -3.13 -0.35 -7.75
C ALA A 88 -4.43 0.36 -7.41
N VAL A 89 -4.90 1.16 -8.36
CA VAL A 89 -6.27 1.69 -8.34
C VAL A 89 -7.08 1.10 -9.47
N CYS A 90 -8.30 0.69 -9.18
CA CYS A 90 -9.21 -0.03 -10.08
C CYS A 90 -10.48 0.79 -10.29
N TRP A 91 -11.01 0.78 -11.52
CA TRP A 91 -12.21 1.56 -11.85
C TRP A 91 -13.02 1.04 -13.03
N GLU A 92 -14.28 1.44 -13.05
CA GLU A 92 -15.27 1.14 -14.09
C GLU A 92 -15.68 2.39 -14.87
N TRP A 93 -16.27 2.20 -16.04
CA TRP A 93 -16.86 3.27 -16.84
C TRP A 93 -18.29 3.55 -16.37
N PRO A 94 -18.78 4.81 -16.34
CA PRO A 94 -18.17 6.05 -16.85
C PRO A 94 -17.41 6.89 -15.82
N TYR A 95 -17.09 6.34 -14.65
CA TYR A 95 -16.48 7.12 -13.57
C TYR A 95 -14.99 7.39 -13.87
N PRO A 96 -14.57 8.67 -14.04
CA PRO A 96 -13.19 9.00 -14.40
C PRO A 96 -12.22 8.96 -13.21
N TRP A 97 -12.73 8.72 -11.99
CA TRP A 97 -11.96 8.64 -10.75
C TRP A 97 -12.02 7.21 -10.22
N PRO A 98 -10.91 6.65 -9.70
CA PRO A 98 -10.85 5.22 -9.50
C PRO A 98 -11.29 4.77 -8.12
N PRO A 99 -12.52 4.26 -7.91
CA PRO A 99 -13.18 4.11 -6.61
C PRO A 99 -12.51 3.15 -5.63
N HIS A 100 -11.47 2.43 -6.05
CA HIS A 100 -10.98 1.28 -5.31
C HIS A 100 -9.46 1.18 -5.35
N ALA A 101 -8.84 1.28 -4.19
CA ALA A 101 -7.41 1.05 -4.00
C ALA A 101 -7.15 -0.37 -3.47
N ILE A 102 -6.10 -1.00 -3.98
CA ILE A 102 -5.62 -2.31 -3.53
C ILE A 102 -4.10 -2.28 -3.38
N ALA A 103 -3.59 -3.16 -2.52
CA ALA A 103 -2.19 -3.56 -2.56
C ALA A 103 -2.06 -4.92 -3.26
N TYR A 104 -0.89 -5.19 -3.80
CA TYR A 104 -0.58 -6.46 -4.42
C TYR A 104 0.88 -6.85 -4.19
N ASP A 105 1.16 -8.15 -4.33
CA ASP A 105 2.50 -8.71 -4.53
C ASP A 105 2.45 -9.73 -5.69
N ASP A 106 3.55 -10.45 -5.95
CA ASP A 106 3.60 -11.42 -7.07
C ASP A 106 2.59 -12.57 -6.95
N GLU A 107 2.07 -12.85 -5.75
CA GLU A 107 1.20 -14.00 -5.49
C GLU A 107 -0.21 -13.60 -5.02
N ARG A 108 -0.42 -12.35 -4.57
CA ARG A 108 -1.63 -11.96 -3.83
C ARG A 108 -2.13 -10.56 -4.15
N VAL A 109 -3.44 -10.40 -4.00
CA VAL A 109 -4.13 -9.11 -3.89
C VAL A 109 -4.67 -8.93 -2.47
N TYR A 110 -4.46 -7.73 -1.95
CA TYR A 110 -4.93 -7.26 -0.65
C TYR A 110 -5.92 -6.12 -0.88
N SER A 111 -7.20 -6.36 -0.56
CA SER A 111 -8.30 -5.43 -0.84
C SER A 111 -9.32 -5.43 0.29
N SER A 112 -9.54 -4.27 0.92
CA SER A 112 -10.63 -4.03 1.89
C SER A 112 -10.84 -5.15 2.92
N GLY A 113 -9.80 -5.58 3.63
CA GLY A 113 -9.91 -6.67 4.63
C GLY A 113 -9.84 -8.09 4.04
N HIS A 114 -9.64 -8.23 2.73
CA HIS A 114 -9.52 -9.52 2.07
C HIS A 114 -8.14 -9.72 1.46
N VAL A 115 -7.58 -10.91 1.69
CA VAL A 115 -6.34 -11.38 1.07
C VAL A 115 -6.68 -12.56 0.18
N THR A 116 -6.39 -12.43 -1.11
CA THR A 116 -6.72 -13.40 -2.15
C THR A 116 -5.45 -13.81 -2.89
N GLU A 117 -5.39 -15.08 -3.32
CA GLU A 117 -4.27 -15.63 -4.09
C GLU A 117 -4.61 -15.52 -5.58
N GLU A 118 -4.52 -14.31 -6.10
CA GLU A 118 -4.79 -13.97 -7.50
C GLU A 118 -3.93 -12.77 -7.93
N SER A 119 -3.75 -12.63 -9.24
CA SER A 119 -3.12 -11.46 -9.85
C SER A 119 -4.08 -10.27 -9.91
N VAL A 120 -3.54 -9.06 -10.08
CA VAL A 120 -4.36 -7.85 -10.24
C VAL A 120 -5.29 -7.94 -11.46
N ASP A 121 -4.92 -8.65 -12.54
CA ASP A 121 -5.81 -8.81 -13.70
C ASP A 121 -6.97 -9.77 -13.43
N GLU A 122 -6.72 -10.84 -12.67
CA GLU A 122 -7.77 -11.77 -12.24
C GLU A 122 -8.74 -11.08 -11.28
N PHE A 123 -8.21 -10.36 -10.28
CA PHE A 123 -9.02 -9.54 -9.37
C PHE A 123 -9.88 -8.53 -10.13
N LYS A 124 -9.27 -7.78 -11.06
CA LYS A 124 -9.95 -6.80 -11.92
C LYS A 124 -11.10 -7.45 -12.70
N GLY A 125 -10.86 -8.61 -13.30
CA GLY A 125 -11.88 -9.34 -14.08
C GLY A 125 -13.01 -9.87 -13.21
N ARG A 126 -12.70 -10.37 -12.01
CA ARG A 126 -13.66 -10.94 -11.05
C ARG A 126 -14.58 -9.87 -10.45
N GLU A 127 -14.03 -8.71 -10.10
CA GLU A 127 -14.77 -7.58 -9.51
C GLU A 127 -15.47 -6.70 -10.57
N GLY A 128 -15.24 -6.95 -11.87
CA GLY A 128 -15.89 -6.22 -12.96
C GLY A 128 -15.28 -4.86 -13.31
N TYR A 129 -14.09 -4.55 -12.80
CA TYR A 129 -13.37 -3.33 -13.16
C TYR A 129 -12.89 -3.37 -14.62
N LEU A 130 -12.97 -2.23 -15.30
CA LEU A 130 -12.49 -2.11 -16.68
C LEU A 130 -11.03 -1.71 -16.75
N PHE A 131 -10.54 -0.99 -15.73
CA PHE A 131 -9.21 -0.42 -15.72
C PHE A 131 -8.50 -0.69 -14.38
N ALA A 132 -7.18 -0.83 -14.45
CA ALA A 132 -6.32 -0.90 -13.27
C ALA A 132 -4.99 -0.18 -13.56
N LEU A 133 -4.61 0.78 -12.72
CA LEU A 133 -3.33 1.47 -12.80
C LEU A 133 -2.43 0.96 -11.68
N ARG A 134 -1.36 0.26 -12.05
CA ARG A 134 -0.39 -0.32 -11.11
C ARG A 134 0.82 0.58 -10.88
N ARG A 135 1.27 0.61 -9.63
CA ARG A 135 2.47 1.34 -9.18
C ARG A 135 3.29 0.42 -8.28
N PRO A 136 4.32 -0.23 -8.85
CA PRO A 136 5.26 -1.03 -8.08
C PRO A 136 6.00 -0.17 -7.07
N LEU A 137 6.13 -0.68 -5.85
CA LEU A 137 6.98 -0.10 -4.83
C LEU A 137 8.43 -0.54 -5.08
N ARG A 138 9.31 0.42 -5.35
CA ARG A 138 10.74 0.14 -5.41
C ARG A 138 11.29 0.14 -4.00
N ARG A 139 11.92 -0.96 -3.59
CA ARG A 139 12.84 -0.91 -2.47
C ARG A 139 13.94 0.10 -2.77
N PRO A 140 14.25 1.03 -1.87
CA PRO A 140 15.53 1.73 -1.94
C PRO A 140 16.62 0.66 -1.95
N SER A 141 17.42 0.59 -3.01
CA SER A 141 18.59 -0.29 -3.03
C SER A 141 19.49 0.14 -1.88
N ALA A 142 19.97 -0.82 -1.08
CA ALA A 142 20.86 -0.62 0.07
C ALA A 142 22.29 -0.17 -0.34
N SER A 143 22.41 0.74 -1.32
CA SER A 143 23.65 1.12 -1.98
C SER A 143 23.96 2.62 -1.86
N THR A 144 23.52 3.29 -0.80
CA THR A 144 23.91 4.69 -0.52
C THR A 144 24.22 4.94 0.95
N LEU A 145 24.85 3.97 1.61
CA LEU A 145 25.59 4.17 2.86
C LEU A 145 26.91 3.38 2.81
N SER A 146 27.71 3.67 1.80
CA SER A 146 29.15 3.35 1.82
C SER A 146 29.88 4.44 1.04
N ASP A 147 29.90 5.65 1.61
CA ASP A 147 30.88 6.65 1.17
C ASP A 147 31.44 7.37 2.39
N GLY A 148 32.76 7.44 2.45
CA GLY A 148 33.50 8.25 3.42
C GLY A 148 34.10 7.54 4.62
N THR A 149 35.14 6.73 4.39
CA THR A 149 36.47 7.00 4.96
C THR A 149 37.50 6.17 4.19
N ASP A 150 37.89 6.69 3.02
CA ASP A 150 39.25 6.49 2.51
C ASP A 150 40.09 7.62 3.11
N GLY A 151 41.23 7.24 3.67
CA GLY A 151 42.11 8.10 4.44
C GLY A 151 43.43 7.38 4.62
N SER A 152 44.09 7.10 3.50
CA SER A 152 45.51 6.76 3.47
C SER A 152 46.34 7.92 4.05
N ASP A 153 47.30 7.58 4.92
CA ASP A 153 48.50 8.33 5.34
C ASP A 153 49.23 9.04 4.15
N PRO A 154 50.16 10.02 4.30
CA PRO A 154 51.28 10.08 5.29
C PRO A 154 51.76 11.55 5.56
N PRO A 155 53.04 11.93 5.91
CA PRO A 155 54.31 11.22 6.16
C PRO A 155 54.69 10.99 7.64
#